data_AF-A0A962UUR5-F1
#
_entry.id   AF-A0A962UUR5-F1
#
_cell.length_a   1.000
_cell.length_b   1.000
_cell.length_c   1.000
_cell.angle_alpha   90.00
_cell.angle_beta   90.00
_cell.angle_gamma   90.00
#
_symmetry.space_group_name_H-M   'P 1'
#
loop_
_entity.id
_entity.type
_entity.pdbx_description
1 polymer ?
#
loop_
_entity_poly.entity_id
_entity_poly.type
_entity_poly.pdbx_seq_one_letter_code
_entity_poly.pdbx_strand_id
1 'polypeptide(L)' 'MTSPLVIPRDQHTISRANISPNALKVLYRLRSAGFEAHLVGGGVRDLLL' A
#
# COMPACT_ATOMS: atom_id res chain seq x y z
N MET A 1 17.56 -14.69 -11.20
CA MET A 1 16.39 -13.80 -10.96
C MET A 1 16.74 -12.91 -9.78
N THR A 2 16.63 -11.60 -9.93
CA THR A 2 16.97 -10.65 -8.87
C THR A 2 15.82 -10.61 -7.86
N SER A 3 16.15 -10.72 -6.57
CA SER A 3 15.15 -10.55 -5.51
C SER A 3 14.58 -9.12 -5.55
N PRO A 4 13.27 -8.91 -5.34
CA PRO A 4 12.70 -7.57 -5.29
C PRO A 4 13.31 -6.77 -4.13
N LEU A 5 13.53 -5.48 -4.36
CA LEU A 5 13.87 -4.54 -3.29
C LEU A 5 12.62 -4.28 -2.45
N VAL A 6 12.69 -4.57 -1.15
CA VAL A 6 11.64 -4.28 -0.18
C VAL A 6 12.08 -3.08 0.65
N ILE A 7 11.34 -1.97 0.56
CA ILE A 7 11.59 -0.75 1.33
C ILE A 7 10.67 -0.77 2.58
N PRO A 8 11.21 -0.86 3.81
CA PRO A 8 10.43 -0.85 5.04
C PRO A 8 9.64 0.45 5.26
N ARG A 9 8.65 0.40 6.17
CA ARG A 9 7.70 1.50 6.42
C ARG A 9 8.38 2.83 6.78
N ASP A 10 9.44 2.79 7.55
CA ASP A 10 10.20 3.96 8.01
C ASP A 10 11.15 4.52 6.95
N GLN A 11 11.37 3.79 5.85
CA GLN A 11 12.27 4.18 4.75
C GLN A 11 11.53 4.76 3.55
N HIS A 12 10.26 5.12 3.69
CA HIS A 12 9.48 5.78 2.64
C HIS A 12 8.46 6.81 3.19
N THR A 13 8.14 7.81 2.39
CA THR A 13 7.24 8.92 2.75
C THR A 13 5.76 8.56 2.77
N ILE A 14 5.38 7.43 2.15
CA ILE A 14 3.98 7.00 2.06
C ILE A 14 3.39 6.81 3.46
N SER A 15 2.38 7.63 3.77
CA SER A 15 1.61 7.55 5.01
C SER A 15 0.20 7.05 4.73
N ARG A 16 -0.30 6.13 5.57
CA ARG A 16 -1.71 5.70 5.54
C ARG A 16 -2.68 6.86 5.76
N ALA A 17 -2.24 7.93 6.42
CA ALA A 17 -3.06 9.13 6.61
C ALA A 17 -3.42 9.83 5.28
N ASN A 18 -2.60 9.64 4.25
CA ASN A 18 -2.81 10.23 2.92
C ASN A 18 -3.58 9.29 1.97
N ILE A 19 -3.99 8.12 2.44
CA ILE A 19 -4.74 7.15 1.65
C ILE A 19 -6.24 7.34 1.94
N SER A 20 -7.06 7.34 0.89
CA SER A 20 -8.51 7.39 1.02
C SER A 20 -9.03 6.36 2.06
N PRO A 21 -9.84 6.78 3.04
CA PRO A 21 -10.42 5.87 4.04
C PRO A 21 -11.21 4.71 3.40
N ASN A 22 -11.83 4.95 2.24
CA ASN A 22 -12.57 3.94 1.50
C ASN A 22 -11.64 2.86 0.91
N ALA A 23 -10.47 3.26 0.40
CA ALA A 23 -9.48 2.32 -0.11
C ALA A 23 -8.91 1.47 1.05
N LEU A 24 -8.56 2.09 2.17
CA LEU A 24 -8.11 1.36 3.37
C LEU A 24 -9.14 0.34 3.86
N LYS A 25 -10.42 0.72 3.87
CA LYS A 25 -11.52 -0.18 4.26
C LYS A 25 -11.61 -1.42 3.37
N VAL A 26 -11.43 -1.28 2.05
CA VAL A 26 -11.41 -2.42 1.13
C VAL A 26 -10.20 -3.32 1.37
N LEU A 27 -9.00 -2.72 1.48
CA LEU A 27 -7.76 -3.47 1.74
C LEU A 27 -7.85 -4.28 3.05
N TYR A 28 -8.38 -3.68 4.11
CA TYR A 28 -8.55 -4.38 5.38
C TYR A 28 -9.60 -5.48 5.30
N ARG A 29 -10.71 -5.29 4.60
CA ARG A 29 -11.71 -6.35 4.41
C ARG A 29 -11.13 -7.57 3.67
N LEU A 30 -10.40 -7.33 2.59
CA LEU A 30 -9.74 -8.40 1.83
C LEU A 30 -8.70 -9.13 2.69
N ARG A 31 -7.84 -8.38 3.40
CA ARG A 31 -6.86 -8.97 4.32
C ARG A 31 -7.51 -9.78 5.43
N SER A 32 -8.58 -9.28 6.05
CA SER A 32 -9.31 -10.00 7.10
C SER A 32 -10.01 -11.26 6.60
N ALA A 33 -10.32 -11.34 5.30
CA ALA A 33 -10.88 -12.53 4.66
C ALA A 33 -9.79 -13.53 4.18
N GLY A 34 -8.51 -13.26 4.46
CA GLY A 34 -7.40 -14.15 4.10
C GLY A 34 -6.80 -13.91 2.70
N PHE A 35 -7.17 -12.81 2.03
CA PHE A 35 -6.62 -12.45 0.72
C PHE A 35 -5.48 -11.44 0.83
N GLU A 36 -4.55 -11.52 -0.10
CA GLU A 36 -3.58 -10.45 -0.32
C GLU A 36 -4.25 -9.24 -0.97
N ALA A 37 -3.89 -8.04 -0.51
CA ALA A 37 -4.46 -6.80 -0.99
C ALA A 37 -3.42 -5.68 -0.94
N HIS A 38 -3.16 -5.07 -2.09
CA HIS A 38 -2.09 -4.09 -2.29
C HIS A 38 -2.60 -2.87 -3.06
N LEU A 39 -2.02 -1.70 -2.76
CA LEU A 39 -2.12 -0.54 -3.64
C LEU A 39 -0.99 -0.60 -4.66
N VAL A 40 -1.28 -0.21 -5.90
CA VAL A 40 -0.33 -0.22 -7.01
C VAL A 40 -0.57 0.96 -7.94
N GLY A 41 0.35 1.19 -8.89
CA GLY A 41 0.16 2.16 -9.98
C GLY A 41 0.04 3.60 -9.49
N GLY A 42 -0.87 4.37 -10.11
CA GLY A 42 -1.05 5.80 -9.84
C GLY A 42 -1.32 6.13 -8.37
N GLY A 43 -2.12 5.30 -7.69
CA GLY A 43 -2.45 5.51 -6.27
C GLY A 43 -1.25 5.36 -5.32
N VAL A 44 -0.17 4.69 -5.73
CA VAL A 44 1.10 4.65 -4.98
C VAL A 44 2.05 5.75 -5.46
N ARG A 45 2.15 5.94 -6.78
CA ARG A 45 2.99 6.97 -7.39
C ARG A 45 2.67 8.35 -6.82
N ASP A 46 1.40 8.71 -6.76
CA ASP A 46 0.97 10.05 -6.34
C ASP A 46 1.16 10.28 -4.82
N LEU A 47 1.39 9.23 -4.03
CA LEU A 47 1.75 9.31 -2.61
C LEU A 47 3.26 9.43 -2.37
N LEU A 48 4.07 9.16 -3.41
CA LEU A 48 5.54 9.26 -3.37
C LEU A 48 6.05 10.62 -3.86
N LEU A 49 5.22 11.36 -4.59
CA LEU A 49 5.49 12.71 -5.09
C LEU A 49 5.07 13.76 -4.06
#